data_AF-A0A945S3J4-F1
#
_entry.id   AF-A0A945S3J4-F1
#
_cell.length_a   1.000
_cell.length_b   1.000
_cell.length_c   1.000
_cell.angle_alpha   90.00
_cell.angle_beta   90.00
_cell.angle_gamma   90.00
#
_symmetry.space_group_name_H-M   'P 1'
#
loop_
_entity.id
_entity.type
_entity.pdbx_description
1 polymer ?
#
loop_
_entity_poly.entity_id
_entity_poly.type
_entity_poly.pdbx_seq_one_letter_code
_entity_poly.pdbx_strand_id
1 'polypeptide(L)'
;MAYRGTYRTKSGRNRFRFAFEKQPDGDVRAYIENQPSYEGRATDGHSTHRYSDGSRRYVCYDPMPDNLDDAIEVAKAWADHTEEYVRTGRRF
;
A
#
# COMPACT_ATOMS: atom_id res chain seq x y z
N MET A 1 -9.89 13.77 -9.00
CA MET A 1 -10.79 12.87 -8.24
C MET A 1 -10.00 11.63 -7.85
N ALA A 2 -10.21 11.09 -6.66
CA ALA A 2 -9.53 9.87 -6.20
C ALA A 2 -10.41 8.64 -6.47
N TYR A 3 -9.85 7.61 -7.10
CA TYR A 3 -10.50 6.29 -7.14
C TYR A 3 -10.27 5.60 -5.79
N ARG A 4 -11.28 4.96 -5.22
CA ARG A 4 -11.16 4.25 -3.93
C ARG A 4 -11.51 2.78 -4.10
N GLY A 5 -10.70 1.94 -3.48
CA GLY A 5 -10.86 0.50 -3.53
C GLY A 5 -10.61 -0.14 -2.16
N THR A 6 -11.31 -1.24 -1.91
CA THR A 6 -10.98 -2.15 -0.81
C THR A 6 -10.44 -3.44 -1.40
N TYR A 7 -9.29 -3.88 -0.91
CA TYR A 7 -8.69 -5.16 -1.27
C TYR A 7 -8.74 -6.12 -0.09
N ARG A 8 -9.06 -7.38 -0.36
CA ARG A 8 -8.91 -8.48 0.59
C ARG A 8 -7.70 -9.29 0.16
N THR A 9 -6.77 -9.53 1.08
CA THR A 9 -5.54 -10.29 0.82
C THR A 9 -5.86 -11.69 0.28
N LYS A 10 -4.92 -12.29 -0.45
CA LYS A 10 -5.08 -13.64 -1.03
C LYS A 10 -5.46 -14.72 0.00
N SER A 11 -5.01 -14.59 1.25
CA SER A 11 -5.39 -15.50 2.33
C SER A 11 -6.84 -15.33 2.81
N GLY A 12 -7.49 -14.24 2.43
CA GLY A 12 -8.85 -13.89 2.81
C GLY A 12 -8.99 -13.25 4.20
N ARG A 13 -7.90 -13.15 4.98
CA ARG A 13 -7.92 -12.75 6.40
C ARG A 13 -8.04 -11.26 6.62
N ASN A 14 -7.32 -10.45 5.83
CA ASN A 14 -7.19 -9.03 6.05
C ASN A 14 -7.81 -8.22 4.92
N ARG A 15 -8.22 -6.99 5.25
CA ARG A 15 -8.70 -6.01 4.28
C ARG A 15 -7.91 -4.72 4.40
N PHE A 16 -7.65 -4.12 3.25
CA PHE A 16 -6.95 -2.86 3.11
C PHE A 16 -7.82 -1.92 2.28
N ARG A 17 -7.77 -0.61 2.58
CA ARG A 17 -8.45 0.42 1.80
C ARG A 17 -7.42 1.40 1.25
N PHE A 18 -7.57 1.71 -0.03
CA PHE A 18 -6.70 2.63 -0.74
C PHE A 18 -7.49 3.73 -1.43
N ALA A 19 -6.86 4.91 -1.50
CA ALA A 19 -7.23 5.97 -2.41
C ALA A 19 -6.13 6.15 -3.47
N PHE A 20 -6.51 6.08 -4.73
CA PHE A 20 -5.61 6.20 -5.88
C PHE A 20 -5.77 7.59 -6.49
N GLU A 21 -4.67 8.32 -6.52
CA GLU A 21 -4.65 9.73 -6.90
C GLU A 21 -3.54 10.00 -7.90
N LYS A 22 -3.94 10.42 -9.11
CA LYS A 22 -3.04 10.94 -10.13
C LYS A 22 -2.43 12.26 -9.63
N GLN A 23 -1.12 12.34 -9.67
CA GLN A 23 -0.30 13.47 -9.25
C GLN A 23 0.02 14.39 -10.43
N PRO A 24 0.44 15.65 -10.18
CA PRO A 24 0.78 16.60 -11.24
C PRO A 24 1.94 16.16 -12.14
N ASP A 25 2.86 15.32 -11.62
CA ASP A 25 3.99 14.74 -12.34
C ASP A 25 3.61 13.57 -13.26
N GLY A 26 2.37 13.07 -13.15
CA GLY A 26 1.89 11.92 -13.91
C GLY A 26 1.86 10.62 -13.11
N ASP A 27 2.39 10.56 -11.90
CA ASP A 27 2.34 9.34 -11.09
C ASP A 27 0.94 9.09 -10.54
N VAL A 28 0.61 7.83 -10.24
CA VAL A 28 -0.60 7.44 -9.51
C VAL A 28 -0.17 6.91 -8.15
N ARG A 29 -0.42 7.69 -7.11
CA ARG A 29 -0.14 7.30 -5.72
C ARG A 29 -1.28 6.47 -5.15
N ALA A 30 -0.95 5.30 -4.61
CA ALA A 30 -1.87 4.47 -3.83
C ALA A 30 -1.76 4.81 -2.33
N TYR A 31 -2.55 5.79 -1.89
CA TYR A 31 -2.62 6.19 -0.48
C TYR A 31 -3.33 5.13 0.35
N ILE A 32 -2.77 4.81 1.52
CA ILE A 32 -3.30 3.82 2.45
C ILE A 32 -4.27 4.53 3.39
N GLU A 33 -5.57 4.31 3.19
CA GLU A 33 -6.63 4.85 4.07
C GLU A 33 -6.91 3.90 5.24
N ASN A 34 -6.77 2.60 5.05
CA ASN A 34 -6.95 1.60 6.10
C ASN A 34 -6.06 0.37 5.87
N GLN A 35 -5.48 -0.14 6.95
CA GLN A 35 -4.71 -1.38 6.97
C GLN A 35 -4.82 -2.02 8.37
N PRO A 36 -4.54 -3.32 8.51
CA PRO A 36 -4.35 -3.96 9.80
C PRO A 36 -3.17 -3.36 10.57
N SER A 37 -3.17 -3.60 11.88
CA SER A 37 -2.02 -3.38 12.76
C SER A 37 -0.82 -4.21 12.30
N TYR A 38 0.40 -3.71 12.59
CA TYR A 38 1.63 -4.46 12.36
C TYR A 38 1.95 -5.46 13.48
N GLU A 39 1.08 -5.64 14.48
CA GLU A 39 1.21 -6.64 15.56
C GLU A 39 2.57 -6.61 16.27
N GLY A 40 3.03 -5.41 16.67
CA GLY A 40 4.30 -5.21 17.37
C GLY A 40 5.55 -5.27 16.47
N ARG A 41 5.38 -5.46 15.15
CA ARG A 41 6.46 -5.35 14.17
C ARG A 41 6.81 -3.89 13.88
N ALA A 42 7.96 -3.70 13.21
CA ALA A 42 8.40 -2.37 12.81
C ALA A 42 7.38 -1.71 11.89
N THR A 43 7.15 -0.42 12.11
CA THR A 43 6.14 0.37 11.39
C THR A 43 6.77 1.50 10.58
N ASP A 44 8.09 1.56 10.52
CA ASP A 44 8.82 2.57 9.76
C ASP A 44 8.61 2.37 8.24
N GLY A 45 8.73 3.47 7.49
CA GLY A 45 8.47 3.46 6.05
C GLY A 45 9.41 2.55 5.26
N HIS A 46 10.64 2.36 5.73
CA HIS A 46 11.63 1.51 5.07
C HIS A 46 11.28 0.03 5.24
N SER A 47 11.01 -0.43 6.47
CA SER A 47 10.61 -1.82 6.72
C SER A 47 9.25 -2.20 6.12
N THR A 48 8.39 -1.21 5.87
CA THR A 48 7.00 -1.44 5.43
C THR A 48 6.72 -0.96 4.01
N HIS A 49 7.73 -0.49 3.29
CA HIS A 49 7.61 0.00 1.90
C HIS A 49 6.49 1.04 1.74
N ARG A 50 6.55 2.09 2.56
CA ARG A 50 5.63 3.22 2.52
C ARG A 50 6.38 4.54 2.48
N TYR A 51 5.95 5.41 1.58
CA TYR A 51 6.34 6.81 1.58
C TYR A 51 5.36 7.66 2.40
N SER A 52 5.84 8.79 2.91
CA SER A 52 5.04 9.75 3.66
C SER A 52 4.76 10.98 2.81
N ASP A 53 3.52 11.46 2.85
CA ASP A 53 3.08 12.70 2.23
C ASP A 53 2.22 13.47 3.24
N GLY A 54 2.86 14.38 3.99
CA GLY A 54 2.26 15.01 5.17
C GLY A 54 1.82 13.97 6.20
N SER A 55 0.53 13.96 6.53
CA SER A 55 -0.07 13.01 7.46
C SER A 55 -0.47 11.67 6.81
N ARG A 56 -0.40 11.58 5.47
CA ARG A 56 -0.81 10.41 4.70
C ARG A 56 0.40 9.53 4.41
N ARG A 57 0.13 8.26 4.13
CA ARG A 57 1.12 7.31 3.64
C ARG A 57 0.64 6.69 2.34
N TYR A 58 1.56 6.43 1.43
CA TYR A 58 1.27 5.73 0.18
C TYR A 58 2.31 4.62 -0.06
N VAL A 59 1.93 3.64 -0.88
CA VAL A 59 2.79 2.49 -1.21
C VAL A 59 4.03 2.98 -1.95
N CYS A 60 5.21 2.53 -1.49
CA CYS A 60 6.48 2.75 -2.17
C CYS A 60 6.61 1.81 -3.36
N TYR A 61 6.92 2.35 -4.54
CA TYR A 61 7.23 1.58 -5.73
C TYR A 61 8.17 2.39 -6.65
N ASP A 62 9.02 1.71 -7.42
CA ASP A 62 9.98 2.33 -8.34
C ASP A 62 10.14 1.48 -9.62
N PRO A 63 9.90 2.05 -10.82
CA PRO A 63 9.33 3.38 -11.06
C PRO A 63 7.89 3.46 -10.53
N MET A 64 7.45 4.65 -10.13
CA MET A 64 6.05 4.83 -9.71
C MET A 64 5.09 4.54 -10.87
N PRO A 65 3.93 3.88 -10.62
CA PRO A 65 2.94 3.64 -11.67
C PRO A 65 2.38 4.96 -12.21
N ASP A 66 2.24 5.06 -13.53
CA ASP A 66 1.67 6.24 -14.19
C ASP A 66 0.19 6.03 -14.59
N ASN A 67 -0.39 4.88 -14.28
CA ASN A 67 -1.78 4.57 -14.59
C ASN A 67 -2.47 3.85 -13.42
N LEU A 68 -3.80 3.87 -13.45
CA LEU A 68 -4.63 3.39 -12.34
C LEU A 68 -4.51 1.87 -12.15
N ASP A 69 -4.48 1.10 -13.23
CA ASP A 69 -4.49 -0.36 -13.18
C ASP A 69 -3.19 -0.87 -12.55
N ASP A 70 -2.05 -0.35 -12.97
CA ASP A 70 -0.75 -0.70 -12.38
C ASP A 70 -0.65 -0.27 -10.91
N ALA A 71 -1.17 0.91 -10.56
CA ALA A 71 -1.21 1.35 -9.15
C ALA A 71 -2.07 0.42 -8.28
N ILE A 72 -3.18 -0.09 -8.82
CA ILE A 72 -4.03 -1.07 -8.14
C ILE A 72 -3.27 -2.38 -7.92
N GLU A 73 -2.56 -2.89 -8.93
CA GLU A 73 -1.79 -4.14 -8.78
C GLU A 73 -0.64 -3.99 -7.78
N VAL A 74 0.07 -2.86 -7.79
CA VAL A 74 1.08 -2.53 -6.78
C VAL A 74 0.50 -2.51 -5.37
N ALA A 75 -0.66 -1.87 -5.18
CA ALA A 75 -1.32 -1.81 -3.87
C ALA A 75 -1.77 -3.19 -3.37
N LYS A 76 -2.25 -4.05 -4.26
CA LYS A 76 -2.62 -5.45 -3.94
C LYS A 76 -1.41 -6.26 -3.52
N ALA A 77 -0.33 -6.20 -4.31
CA ALA A 77 0.92 -6.90 -4.01
C ALA A 77 1.50 -6.45 -2.66
N TRP A 78 1.54 -5.14 -2.43
CA TRP A 78 1.98 -4.57 -1.16
C TRP A 78 1.13 -5.04 0.03
N ALA A 79 -0.19 -5.14 -0.12
CA ALA A 79 -1.09 -5.64 0.92
C ALA A 79 -0.83 -7.11 1.27
N ASP A 80 -0.64 -7.96 0.26
CA ASP A 80 -0.31 -9.38 0.46
C ASP A 80 1.03 -9.53 1.20
N HIS A 81 2.05 -8.79 0.78
CA HIS A 81 3.36 -8.82 1.43
C HIS A 81 3.32 -8.23 2.84
N THR A 82 2.55 -7.17 3.06
CA THR A 82 2.33 -6.61 4.40
C THR A 82 1.72 -7.65 5.32
N GLU A 83 0.73 -8.42 4.87
CA GLU A 83 0.19 -9.52 5.66
C GLU A 83 1.23 -10.59 5.96
N GLU A 84 2.05 -10.98 4.97
CA GLU A 84 3.11 -11.95 5.18
C GLU A 84 4.13 -11.46 6.22
N TYR A 85 4.52 -10.18 6.13
CA TYR A 85 5.40 -9.52 7.08
C TYR A 85 4.81 -9.54 8.50
N VAL A 86 3.54 -9.18 8.67
CA VAL A 86 2.87 -9.23 9.98
C VAL A 86 2.89 -10.65 10.54
N ARG A 87 2.57 -11.65 9.70
CA ARG A 87 2.48 -13.05 10.11
C ARG A 87 3.83 -13.67 10.45
N THR A 88 4.87 -13.35 9.70
CA THR A 88 6.14 -14.10 9.74
C THR A 88 7.34 -13.25 10.19
N GLY A 89 7.28 -11.94 10.01
CA GLY A 89 8.40 -11.02 10.15
C GLY A 89 9.31 -10.95 8.93
N ARG A 90 9.02 -11.69 7.86
CA ARG A 90 9.80 -11.67 6.62
C ARG A 90 9.61 -10.34 5.91
N ARG A 91 10.71 -9.61 5.70
CA ARG A 91 10.74 -8.36 4.92
C ARG A 91 10.57 -8.65 3.43
N PHE A 92 10.09 -7.65 2.69
CA PHE A 92 9.80 -7.66 1.26
C PHE A 92 10.15 -6.31 0.69
#